data_AF-A0A941WFR0-F1
#
_entry.id   AF-A0A941WFR0-F1
#
_cell.length_a   1.000
_cell.length_b   1.000
_cell.length_c   1.000
_cell.angle_alpha   90.00
_cell.angle_beta   90.00
_cell.angle_gamma   90.00
#
_symmetry.space_group_name_H-M   'P 1'
#
loop_
_entity.id
_entity.type
_entity.pdbx_description
1 polymer ?
#
loop_
_entity_poly.entity_id
_entity_poly.type
_entity_poly.pdbx_seq_one_letter_code
_entity_poly.pdbx_strand_id
1 'polypeptide(L)'
;MEQKNRKTLKSYFEKGDVPTEEQFAELIDSVPNIVDDGQVIRTGNGWAFYPPQDGKLDIDLHTAIGEPAAWKLSVTPEKDLLFKNGKDEMILCLRQDKNVTLYGSLHIEGGETPVPSGDDYLVFPANKQWYDLPVDISHEGFGCRVYSIYASFREQGTGLCRLTRATAIWLNYMDQRIESPEKHWWGWSGNIRLRWLQQEKKLHLQIRTNKRLPSGELHCRIVEMYKG
;
A
#
# COMPACT_ATOMS: atom_id res chain seq x y z
N MET A 1 -36.75 13.28 -19.25
CA MET A 1 -37.57 12.95 -20.44
C MET A 1 -37.19 11.55 -20.90
N GLU A 2 -38.15 10.72 -21.33
CA GLU A 2 -37.84 9.39 -21.86
C GLU A 2 -37.16 9.53 -23.24
N GLN A 3 -35.91 9.05 -23.37
CA GLN A 3 -35.22 9.04 -24.65
C GLN A 3 -35.94 8.13 -25.65
N LYS A 4 -36.30 8.66 -26.81
CA LYS A 4 -36.92 7.88 -27.90
C LYS A 4 -35.86 7.02 -28.58
N ASN A 5 -36.24 5.80 -28.94
CA ASN A 5 -35.34 4.93 -29.70
C ASN A 5 -35.19 5.43 -31.15
N ARG A 6 -34.12 4.99 -31.82
CA ARG A 6 -33.80 5.39 -33.20
C ARG A 6 -34.88 5.05 -34.23
N LYS A 7 -35.72 4.04 -33.97
CA LYS A 7 -36.81 3.66 -34.87
C LYS A 7 -37.92 4.72 -34.83
N THR A 8 -38.29 5.17 -33.63
CA THR A 8 -39.26 6.25 -33.41
C THR A 8 -38.76 7.58 -33.97
N LEU A 9 -37.50 7.94 -33.72
CA LEU A 9 -36.92 9.18 -34.26
C LEU A 9 -36.90 9.17 -35.80
N LYS A 10 -36.60 8.04 -36.44
CA LYS A 10 -36.61 7.93 -37.91
C LYS A 10 -38.00 8.04 -38.51
N SER A 11 -39.04 7.56 -37.83
CA SER A 11 -40.41 7.64 -38.37
C SER A 11 -40.92 9.07 -38.51
N TYR A 12 -40.36 10.05 -37.77
CA TYR A 12 -40.75 11.46 -37.90
C TYR A 12 -40.29 12.09 -39.23
N PHE A 13 -39.37 11.45 -39.96
CA PHE A 13 -38.74 11.97 -41.18
C PHE A 13 -39.02 11.07 -42.40
N GLU A 14 -40.08 10.26 -42.37
CA GLU A 14 -40.48 9.45 -43.51
C GLU A 14 -41.01 10.33 -44.66
N LYS A 15 -40.95 9.81 -45.88
CA LYS A 15 -41.25 10.58 -47.08
C LYS A 15 -42.73 11.01 -47.06
N GLY A 16 -42.95 12.32 -46.93
CA GLY A 16 -44.29 12.92 -46.88
C GLY A 16 -44.62 13.54 -45.53
N ASP A 17 -43.84 13.24 -44.50
CA ASP A 17 -44.00 13.82 -43.17
C ASP A 17 -43.22 15.14 -43.04
N VAL A 18 -43.77 16.07 -42.27
CA VAL A 18 -43.12 17.33 -41.87
C VAL A 18 -42.94 17.30 -40.35
N PRO A 19 -41.71 17.13 -39.84
CA PRO A 19 -41.45 17.08 -38.41
C PRO A 19 -41.83 18.39 -37.70
N THR A 20 -42.34 18.31 -36.47
CA THR A 20 -42.56 19.49 -35.62
C THR A 20 -41.25 19.96 -34.99
N GLU A 21 -41.28 21.18 -34.44
CA GLU A 21 -40.15 21.74 -33.67
C GLU A 21 -39.75 20.81 -32.51
N GLU A 22 -40.73 20.27 -31.77
CA GLU A 22 -40.45 19.35 -30.67
C GLU A 22 -39.81 18.05 -31.14
N GLN A 23 -40.28 17.48 -32.27
CA GLN A 23 -39.69 16.27 -32.85
C GLN A 23 -38.24 16.49 -33.33
N PHE A 24 -37.94 17.70 -33.78
CA PHE A 24 -36.59 18.09 -34.16
C PHE A 24 -35.69 18.29 -32.93
N ALA A 25 -36.21 18.90 -31.86
CA ALA A 25 -35.53 19.01 -30.58
C ALA A 25 -35.23 17.62 -29.98
N GLU A 26 -36.20 16.68 -30.02
CA GLU A 26 -36.00 15.29 -29.59
C GLU A 26 -34.84 14.60 -30.34
N LEU A 27 -34.65 14.92 -31.63
CA LEU A 27 -33.51 14.40 -32.39
C LEU A 27 -32.19 15.04 -31.95
N ILE A 28 -32.15 16.36 -31.80
CA ILE A 28 -30.95 17.09 -31.35
C ILE A 28 -30.49 16.57 -29.99
N ASP A 29 -31.40 16.46 -29.03
CA ASP A 29 -31.10 15.98 -27.67
C ASP A 29 -30.73 14.48 -27.63
N SER A 30 -31.00 13.73 -28.70
CA SER A 30 -30.61 12.32 -28.82
C SER A 30 -29.18 12.11 -29.33
N VAL A 31 -28.51 13.18 -29.79
CA VAL A 31 -27.15 13.16 -30.33
C VAL A 31 -26.20 13.81 -29.31
N PRO A 32 -25.08 13.16 -28.92
CA PRO A 32 -24.11 13.77 -28.02
C PRO A 32 -23.55 15.07 -28.59
N ASN A 33 -23.56 16.13 -27.79
CA ASN A 33 -22.99 17.43 -28.15
C ASN A 33 -21.57 17.56 -27.58
N ILE A 34 -20.60 17.91 -28.42
CA ILE A 34 -19.18 18.03 -28.02
C ILE A 34 -18.93 19.13 -26.98
N VAL A 35 -19.67 20.23 -27.06
CA VAL A 35 -19.49 21.40 -26.19
C VAL A 35 -20.14 21.14 -24.83
N ASP A 36 -21.30 20.46 -24.83
CA ASP A 36 -22.10 20.27 -23.62
C ASP A 36 -21.80 18.94 -22.91
N ASP A 37 -21.51 17.86 -23.65
CA ASP A 37 -21.34 16.49 -23.13
C ASP A 37 -19.88 15.99 -23.16
N GLY A 38 -18.94 16.78 -23.69
CA GLY A 38 -17.56 16.36 -23.96
C GLY A 38 -17.43 15.47 -25.21
N GLN A 39 -16.22 14.98 -25.50
CA GLN A 39 -15.96 14.23 -26.74
C GLN A 39 -15.63 12.76 -26.45
N VAL A 40 -16.47 11.84 -26.95
CA VAL A 40 -16.19 10.40 -26.98
C VAL A 40 -16.10 9.97 -28.44
N ILE A 41 -14.88 9.70 -28.91
CA ILE A 41 -14.62 9.27 -30.28
C ILE A 41 -14.23 7.80 -30.30
N ARG A 42 -14.92 7.02 -31.14
CA ARG A 42 -14.42 5.72 -31.55
C ARG A 42 -13.33 5.91 -32.59
N THR A 43 -12.09 5.63 -32.20
CA THR A 43 -10.91 5.61 -33.06
C THR A 43 -10.70 4.20 -33.65
N GLY A 44 -9.76 4.05 -34.58
CA GLY A 44 -9.37 2.73 -35.09
C GLY A 44 -8.81 1.78 -34.02
N ASN A 45 -8.36 2.31 -32.87
CA ASN A 45 -7.71 1.55 -31.80
C ASN A 45 -8.56 1.42 -30.52
N GLY A 46 -9.80 1.94 -30.51
CA GLY A 46 -10.66 1.93 -29.34
C GLY A 46 -11.37 3.26 -29.10
N TRP A 47 -11.67 3.57 -27.84
CA TRP A 47 -12.38 4.79 -27.46
C TRP A 47 -11.41 5.86 -26.92
N ALA A 48 -11.56 7.08 -27.41
CA ALA A 48 -10.88 8.26 -26.89
C ALA A 48 -11.90 9.15 -26.19
N PHE A 49 -11.58 9.54 -24.95
CA PHE A 49 -12.43 10.39 -24.10
C PHE A 49 -11.71 11.71 -23.85
N TYR A 50 -12.39 12.83 -24.06
CA TYR A 50 -11.85 14.16 -23.83
C TYR A 50 -12.74 14.93 -22.84
N PRO A 51 -12.14 15.53 -21.80
CA PRO A 51 -12.90 16.27 -20.78
C PRO A 51 -13.44 17.61 -21.32
N PRO A 52 -14.59 18.07 -20.81
CA PRO A 52 -15.13 19.39 -21.12
C PRO A 52 -14.40 20.49 -20.34
N GLN A 53 -13.58 21.31 -21.03
CA GLN A 53 -12.92 22.57 -20.63
C GLN A 53 -12.13 22.66 -19.29
N ASP A 54 -12.40 21.87 -18.25
CA ASP A 54 -11.75 21.91 -16.93
C ASP A 54 -10.55 20.95 -16.79
N GLY A 55 -10.30 20.13 -17.83
CA GLY A 55 -9.21 19.16 -17.85
C GLY A 55 -9.43 17.94 -16.96
N LYS A 56 -10.57 17.84 -16.29
CA LYS A 56 -10.95 16.70 -15.45
C LYS A 56 -11.88 15.79 -16.23
N LEU A 57 -11.52 14.50 -16.32
CA LEU A 57 -12.36 13.49 -16.96
C LEU A 57 -12.81 12.49 -15.89
N ASP A 58 -14.11 12.32 -15.71
CA ASP A 58 -14.69 11.27 -14.88
C ASP A 58 -15.42 10.25 -15.78
N ILE A 59 -15.13 8.96 -15.57
CA ILE A 59 -15.76 7.84 -16.28
C ILE A 59 -16.39 6.91 -15.25
N ASP A 60 -17.71 6.81 -15.29
CA ASP A 60 -18.47 5.90 -14.44
C ASP A 60 -18.74 4.57 -15.16
N LEU A 61 -18.41 3.46 -14.50
CA LEU A 61 -18.63 2.10 -15.00
C LEU A 61 -19.77 1.44 -14.23
N HIS A 62 -20.82 1.07 -14.96
CA HIS A 62 -22.04 0.48 -14.40
C HIS A 62 -22.16 -1.01 -14.75
N THR A 63 -22.74 -1.79 -13.85
CA THR A 63 -23.05 -3.21 -14.07
C THR A 63 -24.36 -3.42 -14.83
N ALA A 64 -25.32 -2.52 -14.65
CA ALA A 64 -26.56 -2.49 -15.42
C ALA A 64 -27.07 -1.05 -15.61
N ILE A 65 -27.94 -0.87 -16.61
CA ILE A 65 -28.57 0.43 -16.90
C ILE A 65 -29.44 0.84 -15.70
N GLY A 66 -29.25 2.06 -15.21
CA GLY A 66 -30.01 2.62 -14.10
C GLY A 66 -29.48 2.27 -12.69
N GLU A 67 -28.43 1.46 -12.60
CA GLU A 67 -27.75 1.18 -11.33
C GLU A 67 -26.67 2.23 -11.03
N PRO A 68 -26.29 2.44 -9.75
CA PRO A 68 -25.15 3.28 -9.40
C PRO A 68 -23.84 2.73 -10.00
N ALA A 69 -22.86 3.61 -10.18
CA ALA A 69 -21.54 3.24 -10.70
C ALA A 69 -20.87 2.20 -9.77
N ALA A 70 -20.45 1.07 -10.33
CA ALA A 70 -19.68 0.05 -9.62
C ALA A 70 -18.22 0.48 -9.43
N TRP A 71 -17.68 1.19 -10.42
CA TRP A 71 -16.32 1.74 -10.42
C TRP A 71 -16.32 3.12 -11.07
N LYS A 72 -15.39 3.97 -10.64
CA LYS A 72 -15.16 5.26 -11.27
C LYS A 72 -13.68 5.44 -11.59
N LEU A 73 -13.40 5.94 -12.77
CA LEU A 73 -12.06 6.28 -13.23
C LEU A 73 -12.00 7.78 -13.45
N SER A 74 -10.99 8.44 -12.89
CA SER A 74 -10.82 9.88 -13.04
C SER A 74 -9.43 10.21 -13.57
N VAL A 75 -9.35 11.09 -14.56
CA VAL A 75 -8.11 11.77 -14.94
C VAL A 75 -8.17 13.19 -14.39
N THR A 76 -7.20 13.55 -13.54
CA THR A 76 -7.14 14.89 -12.94
C THR A 76 -6.46 15.91 -13.88
N PRO A 77 -6.60 17.22 -13.64
CA PRO A 77 -5.85 18.24 -14.36
C PRO A 77 -4.32 18.05 -14.29
N GLU A 78 -3.81 17.45 -13.21
CA GLU A 78 -2.40 17.10 -13.02
C GLU A 78 -1.96 15.86 -13.82
N LYS A 79 -2.88 15.23 -14.55
CA LYS A 79 -2.68 13.99 -15.33
C LYS A 79 -2.47 12.74 -14.49
N ASP A 80 -2.96 12.77 -13.25
CA ASP A 80 -3.04 11.59 -12.39
C ASP A 80 -4.27 10.76 -12.79
N LEU A 81 -4.13 9.43 -12.80
CA LEU A 81 -5.22 8.49 -13.04
C LEU A 81 -5.66 7.85 -11.73
N LEU A 82 -6.92 8.04 -11.37
CA LEU A 82 -7.52 7.61 -10.13
C LEU A 82 -8.54 6.50 -10.38
N PHE A 83 -8.54 5.48 -9.52
CA PHE A 83 -9.55 4.43 -9.49
C PHE A 83 -10.30 4.50 -8.15
N LYS A 84 -11.62 4.60 -8.23
CA LYS A 84 -12.52 4.60 -7.07
C LYS A 84 -13.52 3.46 -7.14
N ASN A 85 -13.87 2.92 -5.97
CA ASN A 85 -14.95 1.93 -5.86
C ASN A 85 -16.34 2.61 -5.91
N GLY A 86 -17.41 1.80 -5.92
CA GLY A 86 -18.79 2.30 -5.93
C GLY A 86 -19.22 3.13 -4.71
N LYS A 87 -18.39 3.24 -3.67
CA LYS A 87 -18.59 4.13 -2.52
C LYS A 87 -17.82 5.46 -2.64
N ASP A 88 -17.22 5.72 -3.80
CA ASP A 88 -16.32 6.85 -4.06
C ASP A 88 -15.00 6.84 -3.27
N GLU A 89 -14.63 5.70 -2.67
CA GLU A 89 -13.36 5.56 -1.98
C GLU A 89 -12.24 5.34 -3.00
N MET A 90 -11.15 6.10 -2.89
CA MET A 90 -9.96 5.95 -3.73
C MET A 90 -9.24 4.64 -3.38
N ILE A 91 -8.97 3.80 -4.38
CA ILE A 91 -8.28 2.52 -4.23
C ILE A 91 -6.88 2.55 -4.86
N LEU A 92 -6.72 3.23 -5.99
CA LEU A 92 -5.45 3.30 -6.73
C LEU A 92 -5.27 4.68 -7.35
N CYS A 93 -4.06 5.22 -7.28
CA CYS A 93 -3.64 6.43 -7.98
C CYS A 93 -2.34 6.15 -8.73
N LEU A 94 -2.33 6.42 -10.04
CA LEU A 94 -1.19 6.31 -10.93
C LEU A 94 -0.77 7.71 -11.37
N ARG A 95 0.52 8.01 -11.26
CA ARG A 95 1.10 9.31 -11.61
C ARG A 95 2.08 9.21 -12.77
N GLN A 96 2.27 10.33 -13.48
CA GLN A 96 3.15 10.41 -14.65
C GLN A 96 4.63 10.23 -14.31
N ASP A 97 5.03 10.47 -13.06
CA ASP A 97 6.39 10.26 -12.54
C ASP A 97 6.69 8.79 -12.17
N LYS A 98 5.81 7.87 -12.59
CA LYS A 98 5.85 6.42 -12.31
C LYS A 98 5.55 6.06 -10.85
N ASN A 99 5.06 7.00 -10.04
CA ASN A 99 4.57 6.69 -8.70
C ASN A 99 3.20 6.02 -8.76
N VAL A 100 3.05 4.98 -7.93
CA VAL A 100 1.81 4.22 -7.75
C VAL A 100 1.43 4.26 -6.28
N THR A 101 0.24 4.78 -5.97
CA THR A 101 -0.30 4.77 -4.60
C THR A 101 -1.48 3.82 -4.53
N LEU A 102 -1.37 2.79 -3.70
CA LEU A 102 -2.46 1.86 -3.40
C LEU A 102 -3.06 2.19 -2.04
N TYR A 103 -4.38 2.37 -2.01
CA TYR A 103 -5.15 2.64 -0.82
C TYR A 103 -5.92 1.37 -0.45
N GLY A 104 -5.30 0.51 0.37
CA GLY A 104 -5.87 -0.76 0.79
C GLY A 104 -4.81 -1.83 1.07
N SER A 105 -5.24 -3.08 1.23
CA SER A 105 -4.34 -4.24 1.35
C SER A 105 -4.11 -4.88 -0.01
N LEU A 106 -2.84 -5.14 -0.35
CA LEU A 106 -2.47 -5.85 -1.57
C LEU A 106 -2.41 -7.36 -1.29
N HIS A 107 -3.30 -8.13 -1.92
CA HIS A 107 -3.16 -9.58 -1.99
C HIS A 107 -2.49 -9.95 -3.32
N ILE A 108 -1.29 -10.52 -3.25
CA ILE A 108 -0.56 -10.99 -4.44
C ILE A 108 -0.82 -12.49 -4.54
N GLU A 109 -1.70 -12.91 -5.45
CA GLU A 109 -1.87 -14.32 -5.78
C GLU A 109 -0.56 -14.87 -6.38
N GLY A 110 -0.06 -15.99 -5.85
CA GLY A 110 1.21 -16.58 -6.26
C GLY A 110 2.46 -15.93 -5.63
N GLY A 111 2.30 -14.91 -4.79
CA GLY A 111 3.38 -14.47 -3.91
C GLY A 111 3.52 -15.48 -2.78
N GLU A 112 4.52 -16.36 -2.85
CA GLU A 112 4.86 -17.23 -1.72
C GLU A 112 4.93 -16.38 -0.45
N THR A 113 4.21 -16.80 0.61
CA THR A 113 4.49 -16.28 1.96
C THR A 113 5.98 -16.50 2.19
N PRO A 114 6.78 -15.43 2.34
CA PRO A 114 8.21 -15.59 2.49
C PRO A 114 8.44 -16.40 3.77
N VAL A 115 8.82 -17.66 3.61
CA VAL A 115 9.27 -18.46 4.73
C VAL A 115 10.68 -17.97 5.03
N PRO A 116 11.02 -17.63 6.29
CA PRO A 116 12.40 -17.29 6.62
C PRO A 116 13.32 -18.41 6.13
N SER A 117 14.21 -18.10 5.19
CA SER A 117 15.11 -19.11 4.63
C SER A 117 16.27 -19.31 5.61
N GLY A 118 16.21 -20.37 6.40
CA GLY A 118 17.31 -20.83 7.25
C GLY A 118 16.89 -21.18 8.67
N ASP A 119 17.42 -22.29 9.17
CA ASP A 119 17.19 -22.78 10.54
C ASP A 119 17.78 -21.87 11.64
N ASP A 120 18.54 -20.83 11.24
CA ASP A 120 19.27 -19.93 12.14
C ASP A 120 18.45 -18.71 12.62
N TYR A 121 17.17 -18.58 12.22
CA TYR A 121 16.32 -17.46 12.60
C TYR A 121 15.48 -17.75 13.84
N LEU A 122 15.57 -16.85 14.82
CA LEU A 122 14.69 -16.84 15.99
C LEU A 122 13.38 -16.13 15.64
N VAL A 123 12.25 -16.75 15.98
CA VAL A 123 10.92 -16.19 15.73
C VAL A 123 10.25 -15.84 17.05
N PHE A 124 9.80 -14.59 17.16
CA PHE A 124 9.09 -14.08 18.34
C PHE A 124 7.74 -13.47 17.94
N PRO A 125 6.72 -13.54 18.82
CA PRO A 125 5.47 -12.81 18.61
C PRO A 125 5.70 -11.29 18.58
N ALA A 126 5.12 -10.58 17.61
CA ALA A 126 5.17 -9.11 17.54
C ALA A 126 4.17 -8.43 18.49
N ASN A 127 4.20 -8.79 19.77
CA ASN A 127 3.19 -8.44 20.78
C ASN A 127 3.62 -7.33 21.77
N LYS A 128 4.75 -6.65 21.52
CA LYS A 128 5.39 -5.65 22.39
C LYS A 128 5.99 -6.18 23.71
N GLN A 129 6.01 -7.49 23.92
CA GLN A 129 6.70 -8.10 25.07
C GLN A 129 8.20 -8.21 24.76
N TRP A 130 9.00 -8.20 25.83
CA TRP A 130 10.44 -8.39 25.72
C TRP A 130 10.78 -9.88 25.71
N TYR A 131 11.65 -10.27 24.78
CA TYR A 131 12.15 -11.63 24.63
C TYR A 131 13.66 -11.65 24.77
N ASP A 132 14.19 -12.64 25.47
CA ASP A 132 15.62 -12.84 25.63
C ASP A 132 16.22 -13.43 24.36
N LEU A 133 17.35 -12.85 23.94
CA LEU A 133 18.16 -13.37 22.86
C LEU A 133 19.20 -14.35 23.41
N PRO A 134 19.41 -15.51 22.76
CA PRO A 134 20.37 -16.52 23.19
C PRO A 134 21.80 -16.09 22.84
N VAL A 135 22.35 -15.16 23.61
CA VAL A 135 23.74 -14.73 23.53
C VAL A 135 24.54 -15.34 24.67
N ASP A 136 25.76 -15.78 24.39
CA ASP A 136 26.68 -16.29 25.40
C ASP A 136 27.33 -15.10 26.13
N ILE A 137 27.03 -14.93 27.42
CA ILE A 137 27.56 -13.85 28.26
C ILE A 137 28.50 -14.44 29.32
N SER A 138 29.17 -15.54 29.01
CA SER A 138 30.17 -16.16 29.90
C SER A 138 31.48 -15.38 29.94
N HIS A 139 32.14 -15.44 31.10
CA HIS A 139 33.43 -14.78 31.42
C HIS A 139 34.66 -15.57 30.96
N GLU A 140 34.52 -16.47 30.00
CA GLU A 140 35.68 -17.18 29.44
C GLU A 140 36.44 -16.24 28.49
N GLY A 141 37.76 -16.05 28.71
CA GLY A 141 38.63 -15.25 27.83
C GLY A 141 38.84 -13.79 28.26
N PHE A 142 39.13 -12.91 27.30
CA PHE A 142 39.24 -11.44 27.50
C PHE A 142 37.90 -10.77 27.84
N GLY A 143 36.77 -11.49 27.76
CA GLY A 143 35.49 -11.02 28.26
C GLY A 143 34.82 -9.96 27.39
N CYS A 144 35.24 -9.83 26.12
CA CYS A 144 34.64 -8.91 25.15
C CYS A 144 33.90 -9.71 24.08
N ARG A 145 32.63 -9.36 23.85
CA ARG A 145 31.77 -10.01 22.86
C ARG A 145 31.00 -8.98 22.04
N VAL A 146 30.95 -9.21 20.74
CA VAL A 146 30.26 -8.33 19.80
C VAL A 146 29.29 -9.16 18.96
N TYR A 147 28.02 -8.75 18.96
CA TYR A 147 26.95 -9.41 18.22
C TYR A 147 26.37 -8.48 17.17
N SER A 148 26.28 -8.96 15.92
CA SER A 148 25.49 -8.30 14.87
C SER A 148 24.10 -8.90 14.85
N ILE A 149 23.09 -8.04 14.95
CA ILE A 149 21.68 -8.43 15.06
C ILE A 149 20.91 -7.85 13.88
N TYR A 150 20.22 -8.72 13.17
CA TYR A 150 19.35 -8.40 12.06
C TYR A 150 17.95 -8.86 12.42
N ALA A 151 17.04 -7.92 12.61
CA ALA A 151 15.69 -8.23 13.02
C ALA A 151 14.68 -7.58 12.08
N SER A 152 13.70 -8.35 11.60
CA SER A 152 12.67 -7.86 10.71
C SER A 152 11.30 -8.37 11.11
N PHE A 153 10.28 -7.56 10.85
CA PHE A 153 8.89 -8.01 10.91
C PHE A 153 8.17 -7.60 9.64
N ARG A 154 7.11 -8.34 9.32
CA ARG A 154 6.20 -8.03 8.22
C ARG A 154 4.80 -7.74 8.75
N GLU A 155 4.24 -6.62 8.33
CA GLU A 155 2.84 -6.30 8.59
C GLU A 155 1.96 -6.87 7.46
N GLN A 156 1.14 -7.87 7.77
CA GLN A 156 0.34 -8.60 6.76
C GLN A 156 -0.65 -7.68 6.01
N GLY A 157 -1.17 -6.63 6.64
CA GLY A 157 -2.15 -5.73 6.04
C GLY A 157 -1.56 -4.69 5.07
N THR A 158 -0.34 -4.23 5.31
CA THR A 158 0.31 -3.16 4.53
C THR A 158 1.41 -3.66 3.60
N GLY A 159 1.81 -4.93 3.74
CA GLY A 159 2.96 -5.50 3.03
C GLY A 159 4.31 -4.92 3.47
N LEU A 160 4.34 -4.02 4.46
CA LEU A 160 5.55 -3.37 4.94
C LEU A 160 6.44 -4.38 5.65
N CYS A 161 7.63 -4.61 5.09
CA CYS A 161 8.74 -5.25 5.78
C CYS A 161 9.68 -4.16 6.30
N ARG A 162 9.98 -4.18 7.61
CA ARG A 162 10.99 -3.29 8.20
C ARG A 162 12.11 -4.12 8.77
N LEU A 163 13.34 -3.73 8.45
CA LEU A 163 14.57 -4.32 8.96
C LEU A 163 15.25 -3.35 9.93
N THR A 164 15.62 -3.85 11.10
CA THR A 164 16.46 -3.18 12.08
C THR A 164 17.81 -3.89 12.13
N ARG A 165 18.89 -3.13 11.99
CA ARG A 165 20.27 -3.59 12.20
C ARG A 165 20.82 -2.98 13.47
N ALA A 166 21.39 -3.80 14.34
CA ALA A 166 22.04 -3.34 15.56
C ALA A 166 23.31 -4.15 15.85
N THR A 167 24.27 -3.50 16.49
CA THR A 167 25.46 -4.14 17.06
C THR A 167 25.32 -4.08 18.58
N ALA A 168 25.20 -5.25 19.22
CA ALA A 168 25.23 -5.36 20.67
C ALA A 168 26.65 -5.67 21.12
N ILE A 169 27.20 -4.81 21.98
CA ILE A 169 28.57 -4.92 22.48
C ILE A 169 28.49 -5.17 23.97
N TRP A 170 29.16 -6.22 24.41
CA TRP A 170 29.34 -6.58 25.81
C TRP A 170 30.85 -6.56 26.10
N LEU A 171 31.29 -5.64 26.97
CA LEU A 171 32.68 -5.57 27.41
C LEU A 171 32.85 -6.09 28.84
N ASN A 172 31.88 -5.80 29.71
CA ASN A 172 31.79 -6.30 31.08
C ASN A 172 30.40 -5.97 31.67
N TYR A 173 30.15 -6.27 32.95
CA TYR A 173 28.89 -5.96 33.63
C TYR A 173 28.58 -4.47 33.81
N MET A 174 29.55 -3.58 33.67
CA MET A 174 29.36 -2.13 33.78
C MET A 174 29.29 -1.43 32.43
N ASP A 175 29.92 -2.01 31.40
CA ASP A 175 30.00 -1.43 30.05
C ASP A 175 29.36 -2.37 29.02
N GLN A 176 28.08 -2.09 28.74
CA GLN A 176 27.36 -2.64 27.61
C GLN A 176 26.74 -1.53 26.80
N ARG A 177 26.77 -1.70 25.48
CA ARG A 177 26.10 -0.77 24.58
C ARG A 177 25.44 -1.48 23.43
N ILE A 178 24.52 -0.75 22.84
CA ILE A 178 23.83 -1.12 21.62
C ILE A 178 24.02 0.05 20.68
N GLU A 179 24.57 -0.24 19.51
CA GLU A 179 24.74 0.70 18.41
C GLU A 179 23.73 0.33 17.32
N SER A 180 22.99 1.30 16.83
CA SER A 180 22.06 1.10 15.72
C SER A 180 21.81 2.45 15.04
N PRO A 181 21.64 2.50 13.71
CA PRO A 181 21.16 3.71 13.03
C PRO A 181 19.81 4.21 13.57
N GLU A 182 19.03 3.32 14.19
CA GLU A 182 17.74 3.66 14.80
C GLU A 182 17.86 4.23 16.23
N LYS A 183 19.05 4.16 16.84
CA LYS A 183 19.33 4.69 18.17
C LYS A 183 20.03 6.05 18.06
N HIS A 184 19.48 7.04 18.73
CA HIS A 184 19.97 8.42 18.72
C HIS A 184 19.98 8.97 20.15
N TRP A 185 20.56 10.17 20.33
CA TRP A 185 20.78 10.75 21.66
C TRP A 185 19.49 11.00 22.46
N TRP A 186 18.36 11.26 21.80
CA TRP A 186 17.05 11.45 22.43
C TRP A 186 16.17 10.19 22.50
N GLY A 187 16.66 9.01 22.08
CA GLY A 187 15.90 7.77 22.15
C GLY A 187 16.10 6.80 20.97
N TRP A 188 15.02 6.09 20.62
CA TRP A 188 15.00 5.04 19.58
C TRP A 188 13.84 5.26 18.60
N SER A 189 14.15 5.48 17.31
CA SER A 189 13.18 5.81 16.24
C SER A 189 12.66 4.57 15.49
N GLY A 190 13.27 3.42 15.77
CA GLY A 190 12.91 2.12 15.22
C GLY A 190 11.62 1.50 15.73
N ASN A 191 11.12 0.55 14.92
CA ASN A 191 9.98 -0.30 15.28
C ASN A 191 10.39 -1.55 16.04
N ILE A 192 11.67 -1.90 16.08
CA ILE A 192 12.22 -2.96 16.90
C ILE A 192 13.17 -2.29 17.89
N ARG A 193 13.08 -2.64 19.17
CA ARG A 193 13.97 -2.11 20.20
C ARG A 193 14.78 -3.23 20.80
N LEU A 194 16.02 -2.90 21.13
CA LEU A 194 16.90 -3.78 21.88
C LEU A 194 17.33 -3.10 23.18
N ARG A 195 17.56 -3.90 24.22
CA ARG A 195 18.13 -3.43 25.47
C ARG A 195 18.99 -4.49 26.14
N TRP A 196 19.94 -4.03 26.93
CA TRP A 196 20.53 -4.84 27.99
C TRP A 196 19.68 -4.68 29.25
N LEU A 197 19.35 -5.78 29.90
CA LEU A 197 18.62 -5.80 31.16
C LEU A 197 19.33 -6.70 32.16
N GLN A 198 19.63 -6.17 33.34
CA GLN A 198 20.15 -6.98 34.43
C GLN A 198 18.98 -7.48 35.30
N GLN A 199 18.83 -8.79 35.41
CA GLN A 199 17.84 -9.48 36.25
C GLN A 199 18.55 -10.55 37.06
N GLU A 200 18.34 -10.59 38.38
CA GLU A 200 18.88 -11.66 39.25
C GLU A 200 20.40 -11.92 39.11
N LYS A 201 21.18 -10.84 38.93
CA LYS A 201 22.65 -10.87 38.66
C LYS A 201 23.05 -11.49 37.30
N LYS A 202 22.10 -11.86 36.46
CA LYS A 202 22.33 -12.22 35.06
C LYS A 202 22.02 -11.03 34.17
N LEU A 203 22.81 -10.87 33.12
CA LEU A 203 22.59 -9.86 32.10
C LEU A 203 21.86 -10.53 30.94
N HIS A 204 20.83 -9.87 30.41
CA HIS A 204 20.00 -10.39 29.33
C HIS A 204 20.00 -9.37 28.19
N LEU A 205 20.31 -9.81 26.98
CA LEU A 205 20.04 -9.02 25.78
C LEU A 205 18.60 -9.31 25.36
N GLN A 206 17.78 -8.27 25.29
CA GLN A 206 16.36 -8.41 24.97
C GLN A 206 15.97 -7.68 23.71
N ILE A 207 14.98 -8.23 23.02
CA ILE A 207 14.36 -7.67 21.82
C ILE A 207 12.86 -7.53 22.00
N ARG A 208 12.26 -6.50 21.38
CA ARG A 208 10.81 -6.42 21.22
C ARG A 208 10.40 -5.58 20.03
N THR A 209 9.15 -5.74 19.60
CA THR A 209 8.50 -4.76 18.72
C THR A 209 7.97 -3.55 19.49
N ASN A 210 8.02 -2.37 18.88
CA ASN A 210 7.49 -1.12 19.41
C ASN A 210 6.01 -0.92 19.05
N LYS A 211 5.51 -1.67 18.06
CA LYS A 211 4.09 -1.75 17.68
C LYS A 211 3.58 -3.17 17.93
N ARG A 212 2.30 -3.27 18.32
CA ARG A 212 1.61 -4.57 18.38
C ARG A 212 1.10 -4.86 16.98
N LEU A 213 1.44 -6.02 16.44
CA LEU A 213 0.94 -6.48 15.15
C LEU A 213 0.06 -7.70 15.41
N PRO A 214 -1.26 -7.63 15.16
CA PRO A 214 -2.11 -8.82 15.17
C PRO A 214 -1.50 -9.85 14.20
N SER A 215 -1.29 -11.09 14.68
CA SER A 215 -0.67 -12.19 13.92
C SER A 215 0.69 -11.90 13.26
N GLY A 216 1.42 -10.87 13.73
CA GLY A 216 2.75 -10.55 13.22
C GLY A 216 3.87 -11.34 13.92
N GLU A 217 4.87 -11.73 13.15
CA GLU A 217 6.09 -12.38 13.64
C GLU A 217 7.31 -11.45 13.49
N LEU A 218 8.17 -11.49 14.50
CA LEU A 218 9.48 -10.86 14.52
C LEU A 218 10.51 -11.95 14.25
N HIS A 219 11.20 -11.87 13.12
CA HIS A 219 12.31 -12.75 12.78
C HIS A 219 13.62 -12.05 13.15
N CYS A 220 14.50 -12.75 13.86
CA CYS A 220 15.77 -12.21 14.34
C CYS A 220 16.89 -13.20 14.03
N ARG A 221 17.99 -12.70 13.47
CA ARG A 221 19.25 -13.43 13.33
C ARG A 221 20.33 -12.71 14.12
N ILE A 222 21.12 -13.48 14.84
CA ILE A 222 22.24 -13.00 15.66
C ILE A 222 23.49 -13.68 15.15
N VAL A 223 24.55 -12.92 14.98
CA VAL A 223 25.87 -13.42 14.58
C VAL A 223 26.88 -12.91 15.59
N GLU A 224 27.63 -13.82 16.23
CA GLU A 224 28.79 -13.44 17.06
C GLU A 224 29.94 -13.03 16.12
N MET A 225 30.28 -11.75 16.16
CA MET A 225 31.31 -11.14 15.31
C MET A 225 32.69 -11.18 15.95
N TYR A 226 32.75 -11.25 17.28
CA TYR A 226 33.99 -11.26 18.05
C TYR A 226 33.76 -11.93 19.41
N LYS A 227 34.68 -12.83 19.77
CA LYS A 227 34.79 -13.45 21.10
C LYS A 227 36.26 -13.36 21.53
N GLY A 228 36.51 -12.49 22.51
CA GLY A 228 37.84 -12.29 23.11
C GLY A 228 38.06 -13.15 24.33
#